data_AF-A0AAU6JAV6-F1
#
_entry.id   AF-A0AAU6JAV6-F1
#
_cell.length_a   1.000
_cell.length_b   1.000
_cell.length_c   1.000
_cell.angle_alpha   90.00
_cell.angle_beta   90.00
_cell.angle_gamma   90.00
#
_symmetry.space_group_name_H-M   'P 1'
#
loop_
_entity.id
_entity.type
_entity.pdbx_description
1 polymer ?
#
loop_
_entity_poly.entity_id
_entity_poly.type
_entity_poly.pdbx_seq_one_letter_code
_entity_poly.pdbx_strand_id
1 'polypeptide(L)'
;MVTLTGREADGSVRSAASLVLPSGVHSAPLRIQGTSALLFYCFDEREHARRRSAGAGSLPQIDVLEALLELPANEPVALDGLGPAQRRTLEQALPGAVDLSGSAVIRRAVRPLSIELAVVRARATDWRRGLALAGRFASFCARALLLDGPGPDVQETLMQASFYGIGILLPSSDGLQMAVLPEPYRPQRHTAAAWRFAEEVYQRVT
;
A
#
# COMPACT_ATOMS: atom_id res chain seq x y z
N MET A 1 -28.35 -9.01 11.46
CA MET A 1 -27.31 -8.00 11.75
C MET A 1 -26.02 -8.76 12.03
N VAL A 2 -25.16 -8.93 11.03
CA VAL A 2 -23.93 -9.71 11.18
C VAL A 2 -22.86 -8.79 11.73
N THR A 3 -22.60 -8.87 13.03
CA THR A 3 -21.46 -8.19 13.66
C THR A 3 -20.21 -9.01 13.35
N LEU A 4 -19.61 -8.77 12.18
CA LEU A 4 -18.40 -9.49 11.79
C LEU A 4 -17.25 -9.09 12.73
N THR A 5 -16.75 -10.06 13.50
CA THR A 5 -15.53 -9.91 14.31
C THR A 5 -14.31 -9.74 13.39
N GLY A 6 -13.23 -9.11 13.87
CA GLY A 6 -12.12 -8.65 13.00
C GLY A 6 -11.64 -9.64 11.94
N ARG A 7 -11.41 -10.91 12.30
CA ARG A 7 -10.94 -11.96 11.35
C ARG A 7 -12.00 -12.44 10.37
N GLU A 8 -13.25 -12.59 10.81
CA GLU A 8 -14.38 -12.99 9.93
C GLU A 8 -14.75 -11.86 8.95
N ALA A 9 -14.60 -10.63 9.43
CA ALA A 9 -14.79 -9.44 8.63
C ALA A 9 -13.73 -9.33 7.52
N ASP A 10 -12.49 -9.71 7.82
CA ASP A 10 -11.41 -9.74 6.82
C ASP A 10 -11.66 -10.82 5.75
N GLY A 11 -12.12 -12.01 6.15
CA GLY A 11 -12.49 -13.09 5.23
C GLY A 11 -13.65 -12.71 4.30
N SER A 12 -14.68 -12.07 4.84
CA SER A 12 -15.84 -11.61 4.06
C SER A 12 -15.46 -10.51 3.07
N VAL A 13 -14.64 -9.54 3.51
CA VAL A 13 -14.14 -8.47 2.61
C VAL A 13 -13.27 -9.05 1.52
N ARG A 14 -12.38 -10.00 1.84
CA ARG A 14 -11.56 -10.71 0.85
C ARG A 14 -12.40 -11.43 -0.19
N SER A 15 -13.44 -12.14 0.23
CA SER A 15 -14.35 -12.85 -0.68
C SER A 15 -15.04 -11.87 -1.63
N ALA A 16 -15.59 -10.78 -1.09
CA ALA A 16 -16.27 -9.75 -1.88
C ALA A 16 -15.33 -8.99 -2.82
N ALA A 17 -14.07 -8.80 -2.43
CA ALA A 17 -13.04 -8.14 -3.22
C ALA A 17 -12.25 -9.09 -4.13
N SER A 18 -12.58 -10.38 -4.18
CA SER A 18 -11.85 -11.38 -4.97
C SER A 18 -11.75 -11.05 -6.46
N LEU A 19 -12.72 -10.32 -7.01
CA LEU A 19 -12.73 -9.87 -8.40
C LEU A 19 -11.64 -8.83 -8.72
N VAL A 20 -11.11 -8.14 -7.70
CA VAL A 20 -10.10 -7.08 -7.86
C VAL A 20 -8.78 -7.38 -7.18
N LEU A 21 -8.71 -8.41 -6.34
CA LEU A 21 -7.51 -8.82 -5.65
C LEU A 21 -6.76 -9.90 -6.45
N PRO A 22 -5.44 -9.80 -6.61
CA PRO A 22 -4.66 -10.90 -7.15
C PRO A 22 -4.67 -12.12 -6.22
N SER A 23 -4.24 -13.27 -6.74
CA SER A 23 -4.02 -14.47 -5.94
C SER A 23 -2.86 -14.27 -4.96
N GLY A 24 -2.96 -14.86 -3.76
CA GLY A 24 -1.85 -14.84 -2.79
C GLY A 24 -1.68 -13.53 -2.02
N VAL A 25 -2.68 -12.63 -2.05
CA VAL A 25 -2.61 -11.38 -1.25
C VAL A 25 -2.69 -11.66 0.24
N HIS A 26 -1.83 -11.01 1.00
CA HIS A 26 -1.94 -10.92 2.45
C HIS A 26 -2.91 -9.81 2.81
N SER A 27 -3.41 -9.82 4.05
CA SER A 27 -4.24 -8.73 4.57
C SER A 27 -3.94 -8.45 6.03
N ALA A 28 -3.93 -7.18 6.40
CA ALA A 28 -3.75 -6.74 7.78
C ALA A 28 -4.59 -5.50 8.10
N PRO A 29 -5.31 -5.47 9.23
CA PRO A 29 -5.92 -4.23 9.73
C PRO A 29 -4.83 -3.34 10.34
N LEU A 30 -4.62 -2.16 9.77
CA LEU A 30 -3.58 -1.23 10.19
C LEU A 30 -4.16 0.17 10.42
N ARG A 31 -3.55 0.91 11.34
CA ARG A 31 -3.72 2.37 11.43
C ARG A 31 -2.50 3.04 10.80
N ILE A 32 -2.70 3.62 9.63
CA ILE A 32 -1.63 4.24 8.82
C ILE A 32 -2.04 5.67 8.46
N GLN A 33 -1.13 6.62 8.61
CA GLN A 33 -1.40 8.06 8.39
C GLN A 33 -2.70 8.54 9.09
N GLY A 34 -2.90 8.08 10.33
CA GLY A 34 -4.08 8.42 11.15
C GLY A 34 -5.39 7.76 10.73
N THR A 35 -5.39 6.91 9.70
CA THR A 35 -6.59 6.25 9.15
C THR A 35 -6.54 4.74 9.43
N SER A 36 -7.61 4.19 10.00
CA SER A 36 -7.75 2.75 10.17
C SER A 36 -8.28 2.13 8.88
N ALA A 37 -7.56 1.16 8.33
CA ALA A 37 -7.93 0.47 7.10
C ALA A 37 -7.53 -1.01 7.17
N LEU A 38 -8.29 -1.87 6.50
CA LEU A 38 -7.84 -3.20 6.13
C LEU A 38 -7.04 -3.07 4.82
N LEU A 39 -5.74 -3.36 4.86
CA LEU A 39 -4.88 -3.32 3.68
C LEU A 39 -4.70 -4.72 3.13
N PHE A 40 -4.81 -4.86 1.81
CA PHE A 40 -4.41 -6.03 1.05
C PHE A 40 -3.09 -5.74 0.34
N TYR A 41 -2.12 -6.63 0.45
CA TYR A 41 -0.76 -6.41 -0.04
C TYR A 41 -0.09 -7.70 -0.49
N CYS A 42 0.93 -7.57 -1.34
CA CYS A 42 1.80 -8.66 -1.80
C CYS A 42 3.25 -8.32 -1.50
N PHE A 43 4.01 -9.25 -0.93
CA PHE A 43 5.45 -9.07 -0.78
C PHE A 43 6.14 -9.15 -2.15
N ASP A 44 7.20 -8.36 -2.31
CA ASP A 44 8.25 -8.74 -3.23
C ASP A 44 9.07 -9.82 -2.54
N GLU A 45 8.82 -11.08 -2.90
CA GLU A 45 9.45 -12.24 -2.23
C GLU A 45 10.98 -12.21 -2.30
N ARG A 46 11.55 -11.63 -3.36
CA ARG A 46 13.02 -11.53 -3.52
C ARG A 46 13.57 -10.50 -2.55
N GLU A 47 12.96 -9.33 -2.49
CA GLU A 47 13.36 -8.28 -1.56
C GLU A 47 13.12 -8.70 -0.10
N HIS A 48 11.99 -9.33 0.19
CA HIS A 48 11.68 -9.86 1.52
C HIS A 48 12.72 -10.90 1.95
N ALA A 49 13.05 -11.86 1.09
CA ALA A 49 14.10 -12.85 1.36
C ALA A 49 15.47 -12.19 1.57
N ARG A 50 15.84 -11.25 0.70
CA ARG A 50 17.11 -10.50 0.78
C ARG A 50 17.23 -9.76 2.12
N ARG A 51 16.18 -9.06 2.54
CA ARG A 51 16.16 -8.34 3.82
C ARG A 51 16.31 -9.29 5.00
N ARG A 52 15.62 -10.43 4.99
CA ARG A 52 15.76 -11.45 6.04
C ARG A 52 17.19 -12.00 6.11
N SER A 53 17.82 -12.29 4.96
CA SER A 53 19.21 -12.79 4.95
C SER A 53 20.23 -11.74 5.40
N ALA A 54 19.98 -10.46 5.10
CA ALA A 54 20.88 -9.36 5.45
C ALA A 54 20.60 -8.74 6.83
N GLY A 55 19.54 -9.17 7.52
CA GLY A 55 19.06 -8.49 8.74
C GLY A 55 18.64 -7.04 8.49
N ALA A 56 18.22 -6.70 7.27
CA ALA A 56 17.92 -5.34 6.86
C ALA A 56 16.50 -4.93 7.27
N GLY A 57 16.38 -3.80 7.96
CA GLY A 57 15.10 -3.24 8.43
C GLY A 57 14.31 -2.46 7.37
N SER A 58 13.35 -1.66 7.85
CA SER A 58 12.57 -0.71 7.05
C SER A 58 13.38 0.55 6.71
N LEU A 59 13.20 1.12 5.52
CA LEU A 59 13.85 2.35 5.05
C LEU A 59 12.88 3.57 5.14
N PRO A 60 12.71 4.22 6.30
CA PRO A 60 11.69 5.26 6.46
C PRO A 60 12.08 6.65 5.94
N GLN A 61 13.37 6.87 5.68
CA GLN A 61 13.97 8.17 5.35
C GLN A 61 13.72 8.54 3.89
N ILE A 62 13.02 9.65 3.64
CA ILE A 62 12.57 10.01 2.29
C ILE A 62 13.74 10.35 1.35
N ASP A 63 14.75 11.04 1.87
CA ASP A 63 15.97 11.44 1.17
C ASP A 63 16.80 10.21 0.74
N VAL A 64 16.89 9.19 1.59
CA VAL A 64 17.51 7.91 1.23
C VAL A 64 16.74 7.24 0.10
N LEU A 65 15.41 7.22 0.16
CA LEU A 65 14.57 6.63 -0.89
C LEU A 65 14.66 7.41 -2.21
N GLU A 66 14.76 8.74 -2.17
CA GLU A 66 15.00 9.59 -3.34
C GLU A 66 16.35 9.26 -3.98
N ALA A 67 17.43 9.24 -3.19
CA ALA A 67 18.76 8.86 -3.68
C ALA A 67 18.79 7.45 -4.27
N LEU A 68 18.07 6.49 -3.67
CA LEU A 68 17.95 5.14 -4.23
C LEU A 68 17.18 5.15 -5.56
N LEU A 69 16.10 5.92 -5.69
CA LEU A 69 15.31 5.97 -6.93
C LEU A 69 16.08 6.54 -8.13
N GLU A 70 17.11 7.33 -7.89
CA GLU A 70 18.02 7.84 -8.92
C GLU A 70 19.00 6.78 -9.44
N LEU A 71 19.17 5.66 -8.72
CA LEU A 71 20.03 4.56 -9.13
C LEU A 71 19.22 3.43 -9.82
N PRO A 72 19.73 2.87 -10.93
CA PRO A 72 19.19 1.64 -11.49
C PRO A 72 19.35 0.48 -10.48
N ALA A 73 18.32 -0.37 -10.38
CA ALA A 73 18.34 -1.50 -9.46
C ALA A 73 19.25 -2.62 -10.00
N ASN A 74 20.11 -3.16 -9.14
CA ASN A 74 21.06 -4.23 -9.43
C ASN A 74 22.11 -3.93 -10.51
N GLU A 75 22.29 -2.67 -10.88
CA GLU A 75 23.33 -2.23 -11.81
C GLU A 75 24.40 -1.40 -11.09
N PRO A 76 25.69 -1.56 -11.43
CA PRO A 76 26.75 -0.75 -10.86
C PRO A 76 26.72 0.67 -11.43
N VAL A 77 26.77 1.66 -10.53
CA VAL A 77 26.94 3.07 -10.86
C VAL A 77 28.27 3.54 -10.28
N ALA A 78 29.09 4.18 -11.12
CA ALA A 78 30.38 4.71 -10.70
C ALA A 78 30.20 5.81 -9.66
N LEU A 79 30.94 5.72 -8.54
CA LEU A 79 30.83 6.65 -7.41
C LEU A 79 31.23 8.07 -7.80
N ASP A 80 32.20 8.23 -8.71
CA ASP A 80 32.64 9.52 -9.24
C ASP A 80 31.57 10.24 -10.08
N GLY A 81 30.61 9.49 -10.63
CA GLY A 81 29.41 10.02 -11.28
C GLY A 81 28.33 10.53 -10.31
N LEU A 82 28.45 10.25 -9.00
CA LEU A 82 27.49 10.69 -7.99
C LEU A 82 27.90 12.03 -7.37
N GLY A 83 26.91 12.90 -7.15
CA GLY A 83 27.13 14.15 -6.44
C GLY A 83 27.54 13.91 -4.97
N PRO A 84 28.32 14.83 -4.34
CA PRO A 84 28.76 14.67 -2.95
C PRO A 84 27.62 14.57 -1.93
N ALA A 85 26.46 15.16 -2.22
CA ALA A 85 25.27 15.05 -1.36
C ALA A 85 24.66 13.64 -1.45
N GLN A 86 24.43 13.16 -2.67
CA GLN A 86 23.88 11.83 -2.95
C GLN A 86 24.75 10.72 -2.35
N ARG A 87 26.08 10.83 -2.49
CA ARG A 87 27.03 9.88 -1.88
C ARG A 87 26.88 9.80 -0.36
N ARG A 88 26.82 10.96 0.32
CA ARG A 88 26.62 11.02 1.79
C ARG A 88 25.28 10.43 2.20
N THR A 89 24.22 10.66 1.44
CA THR A 89 22.90 10.06 1.71
C THR A 89 22.94 8.54 1.53
N LEU A 90 23.61 8.02 0.51
CA LEU A 90 23.74 6.57 0.29
C LEU A 90 24.62 5.88 1.35
N GLU A 91 25.62 6.57 1.89
CA GLU A 91 26.39 6.09 3.05
C GLU A 91 25.54 5.93 4.32
N GLN A 92 24.44 6.69 4.43
CA GLN A 92 23.47 6.58 5.52
C GLN A 92 22.39 5.51 5.27
N ALA A 93 22.32 4.95 4.07
CA ALA A 93 21.36 3.91 3.76
C ALA A 93 21.61 2.67 4.64
N LEU A 94 20.53 1.97 5.00
CA LEU A 94 20.64 0.79 5.85
C LEU A 94 21.56 -0.27 5.22
N PRO A 95 22.27 -1.07 6.05
CA PRO A 95 23.01 -2.23 5.59
C PRO A 95 22.18 -3.09 4.64
N GLY A 96 22.76 -3.39 3.48
CA GLY A 96 22.13 -4.17 2.42
C GLY A 96 21.18 -3.39 1.52
N ALA A 97 20.90 -2.11 1.74
CA ALA A 97 20.14 -1.31 0.76
C ALA A 97 20.97 -1.02 -0.50
N VAL A 98 22.27 -0.87 -0.32
CA VAL A 98 23.27 -0.74 -1.38
C VAL A 98 24.47 -1.65 -1.08
N ASP A 99 25.13 -2.11 -2.13
CA ASP A 99 26.45 -2.73 -2.05
C ASP A 99 27.50 -1.75 -2.58
N LEU A 100 28.62 -1.62 -1.89
CA LEU A 100 29.80 -0.91 -2.39
C LEU A 100 30.78 -1.94 -2.96
N SER A 101 31.17 -1.80 -4.22
CA SER A 101 32.13 -2.67 -4.89
C SER A 101 33.19 -1.82 -5.60
N GLY A 102 34.38 -1.74 -5.00
CA GLY A 102 35.46 -0.90 -5.50
C GLY A 102 35.04 0.57 -5.60
N SER A 103 35.01 1.10 -6.83
CA SER A 103 34.59 2.48 -7.13
C SER A 103 33.13 2.60 -7.58
N ALA A 104 32.30 1.57 -7.37
CA ALA A 104 30.89 1.57 -7.76
C ALA A 104 29.95 1.31 -6.58
N VAL A 105 28.74 1.85 -6.67
CA VAL A 105 27.59 1.52 -5.82
C VAL A 105 26.58 0.72 -6.63
N ILE A 106 26.01 -0.32 -6.03
CA ILE A 106 24.92 -1.11 -6.62
C ILE A 106 23.70 -0.98 -5.72
N ARG A 107 22.60 -0.45 -6.23
CA ARG A 107 21.33 -0.44 -5.51
C ARG A 107 20.77 -1.85 -5.41
N ARG A 108 20.50 -2.32 -4.19
CA ARG A 108 19.85 -3.61 -3.92
C ARG A 108 18.41 -3.46 -3.48
N ALA A 109 18.12 -2.45 -2.66
CA ALA A 109 16.79 -2.24 -2.16
C ALA A 109 15.81 -1.82 -3.26
N VAL A 110 14.68 -2.50 -3.29
CA VAL A 110 13.47 -2.13 -4.03
C VAL A 110 12.31 -2.02 -3.04
N ARG A 111 11.12 -1.67 -3.54
CA ARG A 111 9.91 -1.65 -2.71
C ARG A 111 9.65 -3.06 -2.18
N PRO A 112 9.49 -3.25 -0.86
CA PRO A 112 9.40 -4.59 -0.27
C PRO A 112 8.02 -5.24 -0.43
N LEU A 113 7.00 -4.45 -0.77
CA LEU A 113 5.65 -4.92 -1.06
C LEU A 113 4.92 -3.96 -2.00
N SER A 114 3.87 -4.45 -2.64
CA SER A 114 2.81 -3.66 -3.27
C SER A 114 1.55 -3.68 -2.40
N ILE A 115 0.82 -2.57 -2.39
CA ILE A 115 -0.50 -2.50 -1.75
C ILE A 115 -1.54 -2.56 -2.86
N GLU A 116 -2.40 -3.56 -2.81
CA GLU A 116 -3.39 -3.83 -3.84
C GLU A 116 -4.69 -3.08 -3.58
N LEU A 117 -5.15 -3.08 -2.32
CA LEU A 117 -6.42 -2.46 -1.92
C LEU A 117 -6.38 -1.97 -0.47
N ALA A 118 -6.85 -0.74 -0.25
CA ALA A 118 -7.17 -0.22 1.08
C ALA A 118 -8.68 -0.16 1.28
N VAL A 119 -9.18 -0.83 2.32
CA VAL A 119 -10.61 -0.82 2.69
C VAL A 119 -10.80 -0.04 3.99
N VAL A 120 -11.49 1.10 3.90
CA VAL A 120 -11.90 1.90 5.06
C VAL A 120 -13.30 1.48 5.48
N ARG A 121 -13.57 1.45 6.78
CA ARG A 121 -14.92 1.20 7.32
C ARG A 121 -15.58 2.50 7.74
N ALA A 122 -16.85 2.67 7.43
CA ALA A 122 -17.66 3.76 7.95
C ALA A 122 -19.10 3.31 8.21
N ARG A 123 -19.80 4.08 9.03
CA ARG A 123 -21.26 3.96 9.15
C ARG A 123 -21.93 4.52 7.90
N ALA A 124 -23.08 3.98 7.55
CA ALA A 124 -23.88 4.44 6.42
C ALA A 124 -24.21 5.94 6.51
N THR A 125 -24.41 6.48 7.72
CA THR A 125 -24.66 7.92 7.95
C THR A 125 -23.40 8.79 7.81
N ASP A 126 -22.21 8.20 7.91
CA ASP A 126 -20.91 8.88 7.90
C ASP A 126 -20.17 8.66 6.56
N TRP A 127 -20.88 8.26 5.50
CA TRP A 127 -20.30 7.82 4.23
C TRP A 127 -19.38 8.86 3.58
N ARG A 128 -19.74 10.16 3.62
CA ARG A 128 -18.91 11.24 3.05
C ARG A 128 -17.53 11.31 3.72
N ARG A 129 -17.49 11.18 5.05
CA ARG A 129 -16.24 11.11 5.80
C ARG A 129 -15.49 9.82 5.47
N GLY A 130 -16.20 8.70 5.31
CA GLY A 130 -15.65 7.43 4.84
C GLY A 130 -14.94 7.55 3.48
N LEU A 131 -15.57 8.17 2.49
CA LEU A 131 -14.97 8.41 1.17
C LEU A 131 -13.75 9.31 1.26
N ALA A 132 -13.81 10.39 2.04
CA ALA A 132 -12.66 11.27 2.25
C ALA A 132 -11.47 10.53 2.87
N LEU A 133 -11.72 9.62 3.83
CA LEU A 133 -10.69 8.79 4.43
C LEU A 133 -10.13 7.75 3.45
N ALA A 134 -10.98 7.08 2.67
CA ALA A 134 -10.56 6.15 1.63
C ALA A 134 -9.74 6.86 0.53
N GLY A 135 -10.11 8.10 0.19
CA GLY A 135 -9.41 8.96 -0.77
C GLY A 135 -7.95 9.24 -0.41
N ARG A 136 -7.57 9.17 0.87
CA ARG A 136 -6.17 9.36 1.30
C ARG A 136 -5.21 8.31 0.73
N PHE A 137 -5.73 7.15 0.32
CA PHE A 137 -4.95 6.07 -0.27
C PHE A 137 -4.76 6.20 -1.79
N ALA A 138 -5.30 7.25 -2.42
CA ALA A 138 -5.34 7.39 -3.86
C ALA A 138 -3.98 7.35 -4.55
N SER A 139 -2.95 7.86 -3.89
CA SER A 139 -1.58 7.88 -4.42
C SER A 139 -0.85 6.53 -4.31
N PHE A 140 -1.44 5.53 -3.64
CA PHE A 140 -0.72 4.32 -3.22
C PHE A 140 -1.34 3.00 -3.69
N CYS A 141 -2.66 2.91 -3.80
CA CYS A 141 -3.37 1.68 -4.14
C CYS A 141 -4.82 1.93 -4.57
N ALA A 142 -5.51 0.86 -4.98
CA ALA A 142 -6.96 0.92 -5.14
C ALA A 142 -7.61 1.11 -3.76
N ARG A 143 -8.80 1.72 -3.73
CA ARG A 143 -9.44 2.16 -2.48
C ARG A 143 -10.91 1.79 -2.47
N ALA A 144 -11.38 1.30 -1.34
CA ALA A 144 -12.78 0.97 -1.14
C ALA A 144 -13.28 1.42 0.23
N LEU A 145 -14.60 1.64 0.30
CA LEU A 145 -15.34 1.94 1.51
C LEU A 145 -16.29 0.80 1.81
N LEU A 146 -16.15 0.19 2.99
CA LEU A 146 -17.12 -0.75 3.54
C LEU A 146 -18.10 0.01 4.45
N LEU A 147 -19.38 -0.03 4.09
CA LEU A 147 -20.46 0.52 4.91
C LEU A 147 -21.09 -0.60 5.74
N ASP A 148 -21.62 -0.24 6.91
CA ASP A 148 -22.34 -1.16 7.80
C ASP A 148 -23.79 -1.45 7.36
N GLY A 149 -24.26 -0.79 6.29
CA GLY A 149 -25.57 -1.02 5.68
C GLY A 149 -25.84 -0.04 4.53
N PRO A 150 -26.94 -0.24 3.78
CA PRO A 150 -27.43 0.76 2.85
C PRO A 150 -27.94 1.98 3.61
N GLY A 151 -27.33 3.14 3.38
CA GLY A 151 -27.78 4.41 3.96
C GLY A 151 -28.96 5.03 3.22
N PRO A 152 -29.59 6.09 3.77
CA PRO A 152 -30.66 6.81 3.08
C PRO A 152 -30.18 7.40 1.73
N ASP A 153 -28.90 7.82 1.67
CA ASP A 153 -28.29 8.44 0.49
C ASP A 153 -27.50 7.43 -0.35
N VAL A 154 -27.94 6.15 -0.41
CA VAL A 154 -27.16 5.09 -1.06
C VAL A 154 -26.85 5.43 -2.54
N GLN A 155 -27.80 5.99 -3.29
CA GLN A 155 -27.58 6.35 -4.69
C GLN A 155 -26.55 7.46 -4.85
N GLU A 156 -26.60 8.50 -4.01
CA GLU A 156 -25.60 9.57 -4.01
C GLU A 156 -24.22 9.02 -3.65
N THR A 157 -24.16 8.11 -2.67
CA THR A 157 -22.93 7.46 -2.23
C THR A 157 -22.28 6.67 -3.36
N LEU A 158 -23.05 5.82 -4.06
CA LEU A 158 -22.55 5.03 -5.19
C LEU A 158 -22.07 5.93 -6.34
N MET A 159 -22.83 6.98 -6.65
CA MET A 159 -22.46 7.96 -7.67
C MET A 159 -21.13 8.66 -7.34
N GLN A 160 -20.98 9.20 -6.13
CA GLN A 160 -19.73 9.88 -5.73
C GLN A 160 -18.56 8.92 -5.68
N ALA A 161 -18.76 7.71 -5.15
CA ALA A 161 -17.71 6.70 -5.09
C ALA A 161 -17.22 6.33 -6.50
N SER A 162 -18.14 6.09 -7.44
CA SER A 162 -17.80 5.85 -8.84
C SER A 162 -17.05 7.03 -9.47
N PHE A 163 -17.47 8.27 -9.20
CA PHE A 163 -16.80 9.47 -9.71
C PHE A 163 -15.35 9.58 -9.21
N TYR A 164 -15.10 9.21 -7.95
CA TYR A 164 -13.76 9.24 -7.35
C TYR A 164 -12.99 7.92 -7.51
N GLY A 165 -13.46 6.94 -8.27
CA GLY A 165 -12.80 5.64 -8.43
C GLY A 165 -12.68 4.82 -7.13
N ILE A 166 -13.58 5.06 -6.16
CA ILE A 166 -13.63 4.37 -4.88
C ILE A 166 -14.63 3.22 -4.96
N GLY A 167 -14.22 2.00 -4.62
CA GLY A 167 -15.12 0.86 -4.54
C GLY A 167 -16.05 0.94 -3.32
N ILE A 168 -17.25 0.36 -3.41
CA ILE A 168 -18.20 0.32 -2.30
C ILE A 168 -18.51 -1.14 -1.97
N LEU A 169 -18.30 -1.52 -0.71
CA LEU A 169 -18.78 -2.78 -0.15
C LEU A 169 -20.01 -2.53 0.73
N LEU A 170 -21.07 -3.30 0.49
CA LEU A 170 -22.31 -3.29 1.26
C LEU A 170 -22.64 -4.68 1.80
N PRO A 171 -23.31 -4.78 2.95
CA PRO A 171 -23.96 -6.02 3.37
C PRO A 171 -25.05 -6.44 2.38
N SER A 172 -25.13 -7.74 2.14
CA SER A 172 -26.13 -8.44 1.33
C SER A 172 -26.61 -9.68 2.08
N SER A 173 -27.64 -10.36 1.58
CA SER A 173 -28.15 -11.63 2.15
C SER A 173 -27.06 -12.70 2.23
N ASP A 174 -26.16 -12.71 1.25
CA ASP A 174 -25.10 -13.71 1.09
C ASP A 174 -23.73 -13.24 1.63
N GLY A 175 -23.71 -12.18 2.44
CA GLY A 175 -22.50 -11.64 3.05
C GLY A 175 -22.18 -10.22 2.61
N LEU A 176 -20.99 -9.98 2.06
CA LEU A 176 -20.59 -8.67 1.53
C LEU A 176 -20.61 -8.69 0.01
N GLN A 177 -21.08 -7.61 -0.60
CA GLN A 177 -21.10 -7.42 -2.05
C GLN A 177 -20.39 -6.13 -2.43
N MET A 178 -19.60 -6.19 -3.50
CA MET A 178 -19.01 -5.02 -4.14
C MET A 178 -20.06 -4.34 -5.03
N ALA A 179 -20.66 -3.25 -4.54
CA ALA A 179 -21.68 -2.48 -5.26
C ALA A 179 -21.06 -1.54 -6.32
N VAL A 180 -19.84 -1.06 -6.08
CA VAL A 180 -19.02 -0.31 -7.04
C VAL A 180 -17.63 -0.92 -7.04
N LEU A 181 -17.11 -1.26 -8.22
CA LEU A 181 -15.72 -1.72 -8.35
C LEU A 181 -14.76 -0.54 -8.14
N PRO A 182 -13.69 -0.70 -7.36
CA PRO A 182 -12.66 0.32 -7.26
C PRO A 182 -11.92 0.47 -8.60
N GLU A 183 -11.48 1.69 -8.90
CA GLU A 183 -10.62 1.91 -10.06
C GLU A 183 -9.25 1.23 -9.83
N PRO A 184 -8.71 0.49 -10.81
CA PRO A 184 -7.39 -0.11 -10.69
C PRO A 184 -6.30 0.94 -10.48
N TYR A 185 -5.44 0.73 -9.48
CA TYR A 185 -4.28 1.61 -9.28
C TYR A 185 -3.18 1.29 -10.28
N ARG A 186 -2.88 2.26 -11.15
CA ARG A 186 -1.82 2.17 -12.16
C ARG A 186 -0.78 3.28 -11.89
N PRO A 187 0.27 3.01 -11.10
CA PRO A 187 1.27 4.02 -10.78
C PRO A 187 1.98 4.48 -12.06
N GLN A 188 1.94 5.79 -12.35
CA GLN A 188 2.65 6.37 -13.50
C GLN A 188 4.14 6.61 -13.22
N ARG A 189 4.51 6.72 -11.94
CA ARG A 189 5.88 7.01 -11.49
C ARG A 189 6.22 6.20 -10.25
N HIS A 190 7.49 5.83 -10.12
CA HIS A 190 8.06 5.32 -8.87
C HIS A 190 8.50 6.51 -8.03
N THR A 191 7.78 6.80 -6.94
CA THR A 191 8.07 7.94 -6.07
C THR A 191 8.57 7.49 -4.71
N ALA A 192 9.41 8.31 -4.08
CA ALA A 192 9.90 8.05 -2.73
C ALA A 192 8.76 8.00 -1.72
N ALA A 193 7.70 8.82 -1.91
CA ALA A 193 6.51 8.79 -1.06
C ALA A 193 5.76 7.45 -1.11
N ALA A 194 5.57 6.88 -2.32
CA ALA A 194 4.94 5.57 -2.47
C ALA A 194 5.82 4.44 -1.93
N TRP A 195 7.15 4.56 -2.09
CA TRP A 195 8.08 3.62 -1.47
C TRP A 195 8.02 3.71 0.06
N ARG A 196 8.10 4.91 0.64
CA ARG A 196 7.99 5.12 2.09
C ARG A 196 6.70 4.55 2.67
N PHE A 197 5.57 4.70 1.96
CA PHE A 197 4.31 4.10 2.36
C PHE A 197 4.41 2.56 2.40
N ALA A 198 5.00 1.93 1.39
CA ALA A 198 5.26 0.49 1.39
C ALA A 198 6.20 0.06 2.53
N GLU A 199 7.23 0.84 2.85
CA GLU A 199 8.14 0.61 3.99
C GLU A 199 7.42 0.68 5.33
N GLU A 200 6.48 1.62 5.48
CA GLU A 200 5.67 1.79 6.68
C GLU A 200 4.69 0.63 6.87
N VAL A 201 4.12 0.10 5.78
CA VAL A 201 3.28 -1.11 5.81
C VAL A 201 4.15 -2.32 6.14
N TYR A 202 5.28 -2.49 5.46
CA TYR A 202 6.19 -3.62 5.63
C TYR A 202 6.63 -3.76 7.09
N GLN A 203 7.07 -2.67 7.71
CA GLN A 203 7.46 -2.63 9.13
C GLN A 203 6.37 -3.10 10.09
N ARG A 204 5.09 -2.95 9.74
CA ARG A 204 3.96 -3.33 10.60
C ARG A 204 3.51 -4.78 10.41
N VAL A 205 3.93 -5.43 9.33
CA VAL A 205 3.47 -6.77 8.95
C VAL A 205 4.56 -7.83 8.96
N THR A 206 5.80 -7.43 9.23
CA THR A 206 6.96 -8.30 9.47
C THR A 206 7.51 -8.07 10.86
#